data_AF-A0A6M3LCE3-F1
#
_entry.id   AF-A0A6M3LCE3-F1
#
_cell.length_a   1.000
_cell.length_b   1.000
_cell.length_c   1.000
_cell.angle_alpha   90.00
_cell.angle_beta   90.00
_cell.angle_gamma   90.00
#
_symmetry.space_group_name_H-M   'P 1'
#
loop_
_entity.id
_entity.type
_entity.pdbx_description
1 polymer ?
#
loop_
_entity_poly.entity_id
_entity_poly.type
_entity_poly.pdbx_seq_one_letter_code
_entity_poly.pdbx_strand_id
1 'polypeptide(L)'
;MFTNKIYLDSFTWSRWRKGIIIWETIKKEGMNNIKNKIVGHMESNKLFCRPKYNEIAVMFLINDDLCWTHFRKEEFYGIKT
;
A
#
# COMPACT_ATOMS: atom_id res chain seq x y z
N MET A 1 -13.20 -11.90 13.10
CA MET A 1 -13.91 -12.22 11.85
C MET A 1 -13.43 -11.22 10.81
N PHE A 2 -12.54 -11.62 9.89
CA PHE A 2 -12.00 -10.72 8.86
C PHE A 2 -13.03 -10.59 7.74
N THR A 3 -13.59 -9.39 7.57
CA THR A 3 -14.56 -9.13 6.51
C THR A 3 -13.85 -9.06 5.16
N ASN A 4 -13.98 -10.13 4.39
CA ASN A 4 -13.59 -10.28 2.98
C ASN A 4 -14.46 -9.41 2.05
N LYS A 5 -14.45 -8.09 2.25
CA LYS A 5 -14.96 -7.13 1.27
C LYS A 5 -13.95 -6.00 1.11
N ILE A 6 -12.90 -6.26 0.34
CA ILE A 6 -12.17 -5.18 -0.33
C ILE A 6 -13.19 -4.56 -1.28
N TYR A 7 -13.74 -3.40 -0.91
CA TYR A 7 -14.67 -2.68 -1.75
C TYR A 7 -13.96 -2.36 -3.07
N LEU A 8 -14.45 -2.91 -4.19
CA LEU A 8 -13.99 -2.62 -5.56
C LEU A 8 -13.95 -1.10 -5.87
N ASP A 9 -14.66 -0.30 -5.09
CA ASP A 9 -14.72 1.16 -5.17
C ASP A 9 -13.51 1.89 -4.51
N SER A 10 -12.63 1.15 -3.84
CA SER A 10 -11.38 1.69 -3.26
C SER A 10 -10.26 1.93 -4.29
N PHE A 11 -10.55 1.69 -5.57
CA PHE A 11 -9.69 1.93 -6.74
C PHE A 11 -9.93 3.29 -7.43
N THR A 12 -10.71 4.17 -6.81
CA THR A 12 -10.87 5.54 -7.32
C THR A 12 -9.51 6.28 -7.30
N TRP A 13 -9.19 6.98 -8.39
CA TRP A 13 -7.98 7.81 -8.54
C TRP A 13 -7.71 8.74 -7.34
N SER A 14 -8.76 9.11 -6.60
CA SER A 14 -8.71 9.98 -5.42
C SER A 14 -7.92 9.40 -4.24
N ARG A 15 -7.81 8.06 -4.11
CA ARG A 15 -7.11 7.38 -3.00
C ARG A 15 -5.65 6.98 -3.31
N TRP A 16 -5.16 7.26 -4.52
CA TRP A 16 -3.73 7.26 -4.86
C TRP A 16 -2.95 8.43 -4.24
N ARG A 17 -3.60 9.19 -3.36
CA ARG A 17 -2.98 10.29 -2.67
C ARG A 17 -2.02 9.76 -1.61
N LYS A 18 -0.76 10.09 -1.85
CA LYS A 18 0.32 10.21 -0.86
C LYS A 18 1.19 8.97 -0.62
N GLY A 19 1.68 8.35 -1.69
CA GLY A 19 2.93 7.59 -1.60
C GLY A 19 4.02 8.39 -0.87
N ILE A 20 4.09 9.71 -1.09
CA ILE A 20 5.01 10.63 -0.36
C ILE A 20 4.76 10.61 1.15
N ILE A 21 3.52 10.68 1.64
CA ILE A 21 3.26 10.65 3.10
C ILE A 21 3.61 9.29 3.66
N ILE A 22 3.28 8.19 2.98
CA ILE A 22 3.69 6.86 3.43
C ILE A 22 5.22 6.77 3.52
N TRP A 23 5.95 7.29 2.53
CA TRP A 23 7.41 7.35 2.56
C TRP A 23 7.96 8.24 3.67
N GLU A 24 7.34 9.40 3.95
CA GLU A 24 7.71 10.24 5.09
C GLU A 24 7.46 9.54 6.42
N THR A 25 6.34 8.83 6.55
CA THR A 25 6.03 8.00 7.72
C THR A 25 7.04 6.87 7.87
N ILE A 26 7.42 6.18 6.78
CA ILE A 26 8.48 5.16 6.79
C ILE A 26 9.81 5.75 7.24
N LYS A 27 10.17 6.93 6.72
CA LYS A 27 11.42 7.60 7.11
C LYS A 27 11.45 7.97 8.60
N LYS A 28 10.31 8.38 9.16
CA LYS A 28 10.17 8.78 10.58
C LYS A 28 10.05 7.59 11.52
N GLU A 29 9.26 6.59 11.18
CA GLU A 29 8.88 5.48 12.07
C GLU A 29 9.59 4.17 11.74
N GLY A 30 10.14 4.01 10.53
CA GLY A 30 10.69 2.76 10.04
C GLY A 30 9.63 1.81 9.48
N MET A 31 10.01 1.01 8.47
CA MET A 31 9.11 0.06 7.81
C MET A 31 8.45 -0.93 8.79
N ASN A 32 9.19 -1.41 9.79
CA ASN A 32 8.67 -2.39 10.76
C ASN A 32 7.51 -1.84 11.60
N ASN A 33 7.51 -0.53 11.89
CA ASN A 33 6.46 0.09 12.72
C ASN A 33 5.20 0.41 11.91
N ILE A 34 5.33 0.58 10.58
CA ILE A 34 4.17 0.85 9.72
C ILE A 34 3.55 -0.42 9.12
N LYS A 35 4.22 -1.58 9.19
CA LYS A 35 3.67 -2.87 8.71
C LYS A 35 2.31 -3.18 9.36
N ASN A 36 2.15 -2.85 10.64
CA ASN A 36 0.89 -3.03 11.37
C ASN A 36 -0.22 -2.08 10.91
N LYS A 37 0.11 -1.03 10.14
CA LYS A 37 -0.84 -0.09 9.53
C LYS A 37 -1.29 -0.56 8.13
N ILE A 38 -0.72 -1.64 7.60
CA ILE A 38 -1.15 -2.24 6.33
C ILE A 38 -2.52 -2.89 6.53
N VAL A 39 -3.48 -2.45 5.73
CA VAL A 39 -4.86 -2.98 5.75
C VAL A 39 -5.19 -3.81 4.52
N GLY A 40 -4.31 -3.84 3.52
CA GLY A 40 -4.45 -4.70 2.35
C GLY A 40 -3.26 -4.56 1.41
N HIS A 41 -3.05 -5.57 0.56
CA HIS A 41 -2.09 -5.50 -0.54
C HIS A 41 -2.53 -6.39 -1.70
N MET A 42 -2.03 -6.09 -2.90
CA MET A 42 -2.20 -6.94 -4.08
C MET A 42 -1.09 -6.69 -5.09
N GLU A 43 -0.92 -7.63 -6.03
CA GLU A 43 0.01 -7.41 -7.14
C GLU A 43 -0.43 -6.19 -7.94
N SER A 44 0.51 -5.28 -8.20
CA SER A 44 0.19 -4.01 -8.83
C SER A 44 -0.34 -4.17 -10.25
N ASN A 45 0.11 -5.18 -10.99
CA ASN A 45 -0.40 -5.50 -12.33
C ASN A 45 -1.86 -5.99 -12.35
N LYS A 46 -2.43 -6.34 -11.20
CA LYS A 46 -3.85 -6.71 -11.07
C LYS A 46 -4.74 -5.50 -10.77
N LEU A 47 -4.17 -4.32 -10.56
CA LEU A 47 -4.94 -3.10 -10.35
C LEU A 47 -5.54 -2.62 -11.67
N PHE A 48 -6.83 -2.25 -11.67
CA PHE A 48 -7.42 -1.54 -12.80
C PHE A 48 -6.83 -0.13 -12.96
N CYS A 49 -6.53 0.54 -11.85
CA CYS A 49 -5.93 1.87 -11.86
C CYS A 49 -4.42 1.78 -11.57
N ARG A 50 -3.62 2.39 -12.46
CA ARG A 50 -2.16 2.50 -12.34
C ARG A 50 -1.43 1.14 -12.20
N PRO A 51 -1.67 0.16 -13.09
CA PRO A 51 -0.98 -1.12 -13.02
C PRO A 51 0.52 -0.95 -13.23
N LYS A 52 1.31 -1.69 -12.45
CA LYS A 52 2.76 -1.77 -12.64
C LYS A 52 3.27 -3.19 -12.49
N TYR A 53 4.19 -3.57 -13.37
CA TYR A 53 4.87 -4.86 -13.30
C TYR A 53 5.90 -4.88 -12.18
N ASN A 54 6.10 -6.04 -11.56
CA ASN A 54 7.08 -6.27 -10.48
C ASN A 54 6.94 -5.41 -9.22
N GLU A 55 5.79 -4.75 -9.04
CA GLU A 55 5.45 -3.99 -7.84
C GLU A 55 4.24 -4.60 -7.12
N ILE A 56 4.15 -4.34 -5.82
CA ILE A 56 3.01 -4.64 -4.96
C ILE A 56 2.34 -3.32 -4.60
N ALA A 57 1.04 -3.23 -4.82
CA ALA A 57 0.23 -2.13 -4.32
C ALA A 57 -0.19 -2.45 -2.89
N VAL A 58 0.08 -1.53 -1.98
CA VAL A 58 -0.15 -1.70 -0.54
C VAL A 58 -1.02 -0.55 -0.05
N MET A 59 -2.06 -0.89 0.70
CA MET A 59 -3.01 0.02 1.32
C MET A 59 -2.68 0.17 2.81
N PHE A 60 -2.56 1.42 3.26
CA PHE A 60 -2.33 1.79 4.65
C PHE A 60 -3.53 2.56 5.20
N LEU A 61 -3.77 2.39 6.50
CA LEU A 61 -4.64 3.28 7.27
C LEU A 61 -3.76 4.30 8.02
N ILE A 62 -3.81 5.57 7.62
CA ILE A 62 -3.02 6.65 8.21
C ILE A 62 -3.97 7.78 8.60
N ASN A 63 -4.03 8.13 9.89
CA ASN A 63 -4.93 9.18 10.41
C ASN A 63 -6.38 8.99 9.93
N ASP A 64 -6.89 7.75 10.02
CA ASP A 64 -8.22 7.33 9.55
C ASP A 64 -8.48 7.44 8.03
N ASP A 65 -7.47 7.84 7.24
CA ASP A 65 -7.51 7.85 5.78
C ASP A 65 -6.88 6.59 5.18
N LEU A 66 -7.51 6.05 4.12
CA LEU A 66 -6.98 4.95 3.32
C LEU A 66 -6.06 5.49 2.22
N CYS A 67 -4.78 5.14 2.29
CA CYS A 67 -3.75 5.56 1.34
C CYS A 67 -3.12 4.37 0.62
N TRP A 68 -2.99 4.47 -0.70
CA TRP A 68 -2.26 3.48 -1.51
C TRP A 68 -0.86 3.96 -1.90
N THR A 69 0.10 3.05 -1.89
CA THR A 69 1.41 3.25 -2.53
C THR A 69 1.87 1.95 -3.17
N HIS A 70 2.86 2.05 -4.06
CA HIS A 70 3.54 0.88 -4.56
C HIS A 70 4.88 0.67 -3.86
N PHE A 71 5.24 -0.59 -3.70
CA PHE A 71 6.58 -1.05 -3.34
C PHE A 71 7.08 -2.01 -4.40
N ARG A 72 8.39 -2.05 -4.61
CA ARG A 72 9.02 -3.20 -5.25
C ARG A 72 8.74 -4.44 -4.41
N LYS A 73 8.67 -5.61 -5.07
CA LYS A 73 8.52 -6.88 -4.36
C LYS A 73 9.58 -7.07 -3.28
N GLU A 74 10.82 -6.71 -3.56
CA GLU A 74 11.94 -6.77 -2.61
C GLU A 74 11.69 -5.91 -1.35
N GLU A 75 11.28 -4.66 -1.54
CA GLU A 75 10.97 -3.72 -0.45
C GLU A 75 9.80 -4.22 0.42
N PHE A 76 8.79 -4.82 -0.21
CA PHE A 76 7.62 -5.34 0.49
C PHE A 76 7.93 -6.63 1.26
N TYR A 77 8.57 -7.61 0.62
CA TYR A 77 8.92 -8.90 1.23
C TYR A 77 10.15 -8.81 2.16
N GLY A 78 10.88 -7.70 2.13
CA GLY A 78 12.12 -7.54 2.90
C GLY A 78 13.26 -8.40 2.36
N ILE A 79 13.24 -8.72 1.06
CA ILE A 79 14.33 -9.43 0.40
C ILE A 79 15.47 -8.43 0.26
N LYS A 80 16.52 -8.59 1.08
CA LYS A 80 17.76 -7.83 0.91
C LYS A 80 18.51 -8.42 -0.29
N THR A 81 18.69 -7.62 -1.34
CA THR A 81 19.77 -7.84 -2.31
C THR A 81 21.12 -7.66 -1.64
#